data_AF-A0A2G5VNV1-F1
#
_entry.id   AF-A0A2G5VNV1-F1
#
_cell.length_a   1.000
_cell.length_b   1.000
_cell.length_c   1.000
_cell.angle_alpha   90.00
_cell.angle_beta   90.00
_cell.angle_gamma   90.00
#
_symmetry.space_group_name_H-M   'P 1'
#
loop_
_entity.id
_entity.type
_entity.pdbx_description
1 polymer ?
#
loop_
_entity_poly.entity_id
_entity_poly.type
_entity_poly.pdbx_seq_one_letter_code
_entity_poly.pdbx_strand_id
1 'polypeptide(L)'
;MCNFDKELEKWDLLMIGSDLEERKSSTLHLANILKRQGFKDSLVDKIKKDMTIGETPHGTHKSSHRQEAERQIREDPYIRDLLHKIYFFDYVVFPFRRDVLDEKYQTNFWKTPEV
;
A
#
# COMPACT_ATOMS: atom_id res chain seq x y z
N MET A 1 20.26 -13.44 -9.22
CA MET A 1 18.91 -12.98 -9.58
C MET A 1 18.03 -13.10 -8.35
N CYS A 2 17.43 -12.00 -7.90
CA CYS A 2 16.52 -11.99 -6.75
C CYS A 2 15.15 -12.46 -7.23
N ASN A 3 14.68 -13.63 -6.82
CA ASN A 3 13.35 -14.16 -7.16
C ASN A 3 12.33 -13.71 -6.11
N PHE A 4 12.24 -12.41 -5.88
CA PHE A 4 11.40 -11.85 -4.81
C PHE A 4 9.92 -12.21 -4.98
N ASP A 5 9.45 -12.27 -6.23
CA ASP A 5 8.12 -12.74 -6.62
C ASP A 5 7.82 -14.17 -6.14
N LYS A 6 8.82 -15.07 -6.18
CA LYS A 6 8.68 -16.47 -5.78
C LYS A 6 8.76 -16.68 -4.27
N GLU A 7 9.31 -15.71 -3.55
CA GLU A 7 9.48 -15.79 -2.11
C GLU A 7 8.48 -14.92 -1.34
N LEU A 8 7.62 -14.18 -2.04
CA LEU A 8 6.70 -13.23 -1.43
C LEU A 8 5.76 -13.87 -0.41
N GLU A 9 5.36 -15.13 -0.63
CA GLU A 9 4.52 -15.90 0.30
C GLU A 9 5.16 -16.08 1.69
N LYS A 10 6.48 -15.90 1.82
CA LYS A 10 7.20 -15.95 3.09
C LYS A 10 7.15 -14.63 3.88
N TRP A 11 6.62 -13.56 3.29
CA TRP A 11 6.61 -12.22 3.87
C TRP A 11 5.20 -11.78 4.23
N ASP A 12 5.05 -11.13 5.39
CA ASP A 12 3.85 -10.39 5.74
C ASP A 12 3.90 -8.99 5.11
N LEU A 13 3.00 -8.71 4.16
CA LEU A 13 2.86 -7.39 3.55
C LEU A 13 1.94 -6.49 4.41
N LEU A 14 2.53 -5.44 4.98
CA LEU A 14 1.82 -4.44 5.77
C LEU A 14 1.59 -3.18 4.96
N MET A 15 0.37 -3.01 4.45
CA MET A 15 -0.03 -1.80 3.72
C MET A 15 -0.33 -0.68 4.72
N ILE A 16 0.52 0.34 4.80
CA ILE A 16 0.29 1.51 5.66
C ILE A 16 -0.39 2.60 4.82
N GLY A 17 -1.68 2.79 5.06
CA GLY A 17 -2.43 3.86 4.41
C GLY A 17 -2.08 5.25 4.95
N SER A 18 -2.59 6.28 4.28
CA SER A 18 -2.31 7.68 4.65
C SER A 18 -3.34 8.26 5.62
N ASP A 19 -4.50 7.61 5.74
CA ASP A 19 -5.53 7.96 6.70
C ASP A 19 -5.22 7.42 8.11
N LEU A 20 -5.75 8.10 9.14
CA LEU A 20 -5.54 7.70 10.53
C LEU A 20 -6.07 6.29 10.83
N GLU A 21 -7.24 5.93 10.30
CA GLU A 21 -7.84 4.62 10.53
C GLU A 21 -7.08 3.51 9.79
N GLU A 22 -6.62 3.79 8.56
CA GLU A 22 -5.75 2.87 7.82
C GLU A 22 -4.43 2.63 8.56
N ARG A 23 -3.81 3.71 9.09
CA ARG A 23 -2.59 3.62 9.90
C ARG A 23 -2.79 2.82 11.18
N LYS A 24 -3.91 3.04 11.89
CA LYS A 24 -4.27 2.28 13.09
C LYS A 24 -4.45 0.79 12.78
N SER A 25 -5.18 0.47 11.71
CA SER A 25 -5.39 -0.90 11.25
C SER A 25 -4.05 -1.61 10.96
N SER A 26 -3.17 -0.93 10.22
CA SER A 26 -1.83 -1.43 9.87
C SER A 26 -0.95 -1.65 11.10
N THR A 27 -0.99 -0.70 12.05
CA THR A 27 -0.26 -0.78 13.32
C THR A 27 -0.77 -1.96 14.16
N LEU A 28 -2.08 -2.20 14.19
CA LEU A 28 -2.67 -3.35 14.88
C LEU A 28 -2.25 -4.67 14.22
N HIS A 29 -2.24 -4.72 12.89
CA HIS A 29 -1.79 -5.90 12.15
C HIS A 29 -0.32 -6.23 12.49
N LEU A 30 0.57 -5.25 12.47
CA LEU A 30 1.97 -5.44 12.88
C LEU A 30 2.08 -5.93 14.33
N ALA A 31 1.33 -5.33 15.26
CA ALA A 31 1.34 -5.74 16.66
C ALA A 31 0.95 -7.22 16.83
N ASN A 32 -0.04 -7.69 16.07
CA ASN A 32 -0.46 -9.09 16.07
C ASN A 32 0.63 -10.03 15.53
N ILE A 33 1.32 -9.64 14.45
CA ILE A 33 2.45 -10.40 13.91
C ILE A 33 3.55 -10.54 14.97
N LEU A 34 3.97 -9.43 15.58
CA LEU A 34 5.02 -9.44 16.60
C LEU A 34 4.65 -10.30 17.82
N LYS A 35 3.41 -10.24 18.28
CA LYS A 35 2.92 -11.11 19.37
C LYS A 35 2.98 -12.59 19.01
N ARG A 36 2.55 -12.96 17.79
CA ARG A 36 2.64 -14.35 17.30
C ARG A 36 4.09 -14.86 17.23
N GLN A 37 5.04 -13.97 16.98
CA GLN A 37 6.47 -14.28 16.95
C GLN A 37 7.12 -14.30 18.36
N GLY A 38 6.35 -14.11 19.44
CA GLY A 38 6.83 -14.23 20.81
C GLY A 38 7.55 -12.98 21.36
N PHE A 39 7.36 -11.81 20.74
CA PHE A 39 7.88 -10.57 21.28
C PHE A 39 7.17 -10.20 22.60
N LYS A 40 7.91 -9.61 23.54
CA LYS A 40 7.37 -9.15 24.83
C LYS A 40 6.28 -8.11 24.63
N ASP A 41 5.15 -8.26 25.34
CA ASP A 41 4.01 -7.33 25.24
C ASP A 41 4.42 -5.86 25.45
N SER A 42 5.30 -5.58 26.42
CA SER A 42 5.78 -4.21 26.68
C SER A 42 6.51 -3.59 25.49
N LEU A 43 7.22 -4.38 24.69
CA LEU A 43 7.87 -3.92 23.47
C LEU A 43 6.85 -3.70 22.35
N VAL A 44 5.89 -4.62 22.19
CA VAL A 44 4.83 -4.48 21.20
C VAL A 44 3.97 -3.24 21.48
N ASP A 45 3.62 -3.00 22.74
CA ASP A 45 2.84 -1.83 23.15
C ASP A 45 3.60 -0.52 22.92
N LYS A 46 4.92 -0.52 23.14
CA LYS A 46 5.78 0.61 22.81
C LYS A 46 5.76 0.89 21.30
N ILE A 47 5.97 -0.13 20.47
CA ILE A 47 5.94 0.01 18.99
C ILE A 47 4.59 0.56 18.53
N LYS A 48 3.48 0.01 19.05
CA LYS A 48 2.12 0.47 18.73
C LYS A 48 1.95 1.95 19.08
N LYS A 49 2.41 2.37 20.26
CA LYS A 49 2.35 3.76 20.71
C LYS A 49 3.17 4.67 19.79
N ASP A 50 4.41 4.31 19.49
CA ASP A 50 5.33 5.12 18.68
C ASP A 50 4.81 5.32 17.24
N MET A 51 4.21 4.29 16.64
CA MET A 51 3.61 4.38 15.30
C MET A 51 2.35 5.26 15.23
N THR A 52 1.63 5.36 16.36
CA THR A 52 0.38 6.15 16.44
C THR A 52 0.65 7.63 16.73
N ILE A 53 1.71 7.94 17.49
CA ILE A 53 2.04 9.32 17.92
C ILE A 53 2.58 10.19 16.76
N GLY A 54 3.08 9.59 15.69
CA GLY A 54 3.64 10.29 14.52
C GLY A 54 2.62 10.99 13.60
N GLU A 55 1.50 11.54 14.10
CA GLU A 55 0.80 12.60 13.37
C GLU A 55 1.63 13.87 13.50
N THR A 56 2.49 14.14 12.52
CA THR A 56 3.14 15.44 12.44
C THR A 56 2.05 16.51 12.28
N PRO A 57 1.99 17.55 13.14
CA PRO A 57 0.96 18.60 13.10
C PRO A 57 0.81 19.34 11.76
N HIS A 58 1.78 19.18 10.85
CA HIS A 58 1.84 19.78 9.52
C HIS A 58 1.40 18.85 8.39
N GLY A 59 0.70 17.74 8.69
CA GLY A 59 0.22 16.82 7.67
C GLY A 59 -0.76 17.50 6.70
N THR A 60 -0.41 17.60 5.42
CA THR A 60 -1.26 18.17 4.36
C THR A 60 -2.46 17.27 3.99
N HIS A 61 -2.59 16.12 4.66
CA HIS A 61 -3.61 15.10 4.38
C HIS A 61 -5.06 15.57 4.56
N LYS A 62 -5.31 16.58 5.40
CA LYS A 62 -6.65 17.16 5.62
C LYS A 62 -6.92 18.43 4.81
N SER A 63 -6.00 18.86 3.96
CA SER A 63 -6.18 20.10 3.18
C SER A 63 -7.17 19.89 2.03
N SER A 64 -8.03 20.89 1.78
CA SER A 64 -8.92 20.92 0.61
C SER A 64 -8.14 20.80 -0.70
N HIS A 65 -6.92 21.35 -0.75
CA HIS A 65 -6.01 21.26 -1.88
C HIS A 65 -5.62 19.82 -2.21
N ARG A 66 -5.40 18.99 -1.19
CA ARG A 66 -5.13 17.55 -1.42
C ARG A 66 -6.35 16.85 -1.98
N GLN A 67 -7.55 17.11 -1.43
CA GLN A 67 -8.78 16.49 -1.93
C GLN A 67 -9.02 16.85 -3.40
N GLU A 68 -8.80 18.11 -3.77
CA GLU A 68 -8.92 18.57 -5.14
C GLU A 68 -7.85 17.94 -6.05
N ALA A 69 -6.59 17.86 -5.60
CA ALA A 69 -5.54 17.18 -6.35
C ALA A 69 -5.83 15.69 -6.56
N GLU A 70 -6.31 14.98 -5.53
CA GLU A 70 -6.74 13.58 -5.65
C GLU A 70 -7.91 13.42 -6.62
N ARG A 71 -8.87 14.35 -6.60
CA ARG A 71 -9.99 14.37 -7.55
C ARG A 71 -9.50 14.55 -8.98
N GLN A 72 -8.63 15.53 -9.24
CA GLN A 72 -8.03 15.76 -10.56
C GLN A 72 -7.27 14.54 -11.07
N ILE A 73 -6.50 13.88 -10.20
CA ILE A 73 -5.78 12.65 -10.55
C ILE A 73 -6.75 11.51 -10.93
N ARG A 74 -7.86 11.35 -10.19
CA ARG A 74 -8.83 10.28 -10.46
C ARG A 74 -9.63 10.52 -11.73
N GLU A 75 -9.94 11.78 -12.02
CA GLU A 75 -10.82 12.17 -13.13
C GLU A 75 -10.08 12.38 -14.46
N ASP A 76 -8.79 12.75 -14.44
CA ASP A 76 -7.99 12.93 -15.65
C ASP A 76 -7.49 11.57 -16.20
N PRO A 77 -7.99 11.09 -17.35
CA PRO A 77 -7.62 9.79 -17.88
C PRO A 77 -6.15 9.70 -18.29
N TYR A 78 -5.54 10.82 -18.70
CA TYR A 78 -4.14 10.86 -19.12
C TYR A 78 -3.21 10.71 -17.92
N ILE A 79 -3.45 11.49 -16.85
CA ILE A 79 -2.67 11.36 -15.60
C ILE A 79 -2.85 9.96 -15.00
N ARG A 80 -4.09 9.46 -14.98
CA ARG A 80 -4.38 8.13 -14.44
C ARG A 80 -3.66 7.03 -15.23
N ASP A 81 -3.63 7.10 -16.57
CA ASP A 81 -2.88 6.15 -17.40
C ASP A 81 -1.36 6.20 -17.12
N LEU A 82 -0.80 7.39 -16.90
CA LEU A 82 0.61 7.52 -16.51
C LEU A 82 0.90 6.90 -15.14
N LEU A 83 0.05 7.14 -14.15
CA LEU A 83 0.19 6.54 -12.82
C LEU A 83 0.06 5.02 -12.87
N HIS A 84 -0.89 4.49 -13.66
CA HIS A 84 -0.95 3.06 -13.91
C HIS A 84 0.39 2.58 -14.47
N LYS A 85 0.94 3.17 -15.54
CA LYS A 85 2.23 2.74 -16.10
C LYS A 85 3.39 2.74 -15.09
N ILE A 86 3.43 3.72 -14.20
CA ILE A 86 4.48 3.83 -13.17
C ILE A 86 4.35 2.70 -12.14
N TYR A 87 3.15 2.46 -11.62
CA TYR A 87 2.92 1.56 -10.48
C TYR A 87 2.40 0.18 -10.87
N PHE A 88 2.15 -0.07 -12.15
CA PHE A 88 1.47 -1.28 -12.61
C PHE A 88 2.18 -2.56 -12.14
N PHE A 89 3.51 -2.59 -12.23
CA PHE A 89 4.28 -3.76 -11.80
C PHE A 89 4.26 -3.98 -10.30
N ASP A 90 3.98 -2.96 -9.48
CA ASP A 90 3.74 -3.17 -8.06
C ASP A 90 2.49 -4.03 -7.84
N TYR A 91 1.43 -3.84 -8.63
CA TYR A 91 0.22 -4.69 -8.59
C TYR A 91 0.43 -6.10 -9.17
N VAL A 92 1.50 -6.31 -9.94
CA VAL A 92 1.85 -7.63 -10.50
C VAL A 92 2.76 -8.39 -9.53
N VAL A 93 3.76 -7.71 -8.98
CA VAL A 93 4.75 -8.28 -8.07
C VAL A 93 4.14 -8.49 -6.70
N PHE A 94 3.53 -7.45 -6.14
CA PHE A 94 2.72 -7.58 -4.94
C PHE A 94 1.30 -7.95 -5.40
N PRO A 95 0.69 -9.05 -4.92
CA PRO A 95 -0.58 -9.59 -5.39
C PRO A 95 -1.76 -8.71 -4.93
N PHE A 96 -1.67 -7.41 -5.16
CA PHE A 96 -2.72 -6.45 -4.91
C PHE A 96 -3.86 -6.67 -5.89
N ARG A 97 -5.07 -6.34 -5.44
CA ARG A 97 -6.26 -6.48 -6.28
C ARG A 97 -6.17 -5.49 -7.43
N ARG A 98 -6.38 -5.98 -8.65
CA ARG A 98 -6.33 -5.18 -9.89
C ARG A 98 -7.71 -4.73 -10.38
N ASP A 99 -8.78 -5.20 -9.74
CA ASP A 99 -10.18 -4.82 -10.03
C ASP A 99 -10.44 -3.32 -9.85
N VAL A 100 -9.61 -2.64 -9.05
CA VAL A 100 -9.65 -1.18 -8.84
C VAL A 100 -8.97 -0.36 -9.95
N LEU A 101 -8.26 -1.01 -10.87
CA LEU A 101 -7.53 -0.36 -11.96
C LEU A 101 -8.43 -0.19 -13.20
N ASP A 102 -8.00 0.64 -14.15
CA ASP A 102 -8.69 0.76 -15.44
C ASP A 102 -8.62 -0.56 -16.22
N GLU A 103 -9.65 -0.87 -17.02
CA GLU A 103 -9.86 -2.18 -17.69
C GLU A 103 -8.59 -2.77 -18.33
N LYS A 104 -7.83 -1.94 -19.06
CA LYS A 104 -6.56 -2.32 -19.68
C LYS A 104 -5.60 -2.98 -18.68
N TYR A 105 -5.44 -2.39 -17.50
CA TYR A 105 -4.50 -2.82 -16.45
C TYR A 105 -5.04 -3.96 -15.58
N GLN A 106 -6.29 -4.36 -15.75
CA GLN A 106 -6.84 -5.56 -15.10
C GLN A 106 -6.35 -6.85 -15.78
N THR A 107 -5.88 -6.76 -17.05
CA THR A 107 -5.51 -7.90 -17.88
C THR A 107 -4.00 -8.11 -17.97
N ASN A 108 -3.56 -9.26 -18.53
CA ASN A 108 -2.14 -9.58 -18.73
C ASN A 108 -1.52 -8.99 -20.01
N PHE A 109 -1.90 -7.76 -20.37
CA PHE A 109 -1.50 -7.12 -21.64
C PHE A 109 0.01 -6.94 -21.81
N TRP A 110 0.80 -6.98 -20.73
CA TRP A 110 2.25 -6.82 -20.76
C TRP A 110 2.99 -8.12 -21.11
N LYS A 111 2.31 -9.27 -21.09
CA LYS A 111 2.92 -10.54 -21.46
C LYS A 111 2.98 -10.63 -22.98
N THR A 112 4.17 -10.89 -23.51
CA THR A 112 4.33 -11.27 -24.91
C THR A 112 3.65 -12.62 -25.11
N PRO A 113 2.90 -12.84 -26.21
CA PRO A 113 2.33 -14.15 -26.51
C PRO A 113 3.43 -15.21 -26.51
N GLU A 114 3.18 -16.36 -25.87
CA GLU A 114 4.06 -17.51 -26.00
C GLU A 114 3.97 -18.01 -27.44
N VAL A 115 5.11 -18.02 -28.13
CA VAL A 115 5.28 -18.50 -29.52
C VAL A 115 5.45 -20.01 -29.51
#